data_AF-A0A6B1AJF8-F1
#
_entry.id   AF-A0A6B1AJF8-F1
#
_cell.length_a   1.000
_cell.length_b   1.000
_cell.length_c   1.000
_cell.angle_alpha   90.00
_cell.angle_beta   90.00
_cell.angle_gamma   90.00
#
_symmetry.space_group_name_H-M   'P 1'
#
loop_
_entity.id
_entity.type
_entity.pdbx_description
1 polymer ?
#
loop_
_entity_poly.entity_id
_entity_poly.type
_entity_poly.pdbx_seq_one_letter_code
_entity_poly.pdbx_strand_id
1 'polypeptide(L)'
;MYTTCIFCHADLGRNEAIEEFPVGRRLAFDGAKGRLWVVCRRCERWNLSPLETRWEAIEACERAFESTRMRVASDNIGLAKLKEGLELVRVGDPVRQEFAAWRYGDQFGRRRKRAMLVTGAGAAAVGALWAGGFVSLGGLWIGTRMSQRWYRNRVVLRTRDRRGAPVRVLRKHLYTSHLVPDDGGRGWGLRIDHLRGR
;
A
#
# COMPACT_ATOMS: atom_id res chain seq x y z
N MET A 1 -3.46 -5.99 -39.00
CA MET A 1 -2.70 -6.34 -37.76
C MET A 1 -2.16 -7.77 -37.91
N TYR A 2 -0.90 -8.04 -37.57
CA TYR A 2 -0.36 -9.41 -37.63
C TYR A 2 -0.78 -10.22 -36.40
N THR A 3 -0.96 -11.53 -36.53
CA THR A 3 -1.35 -12.43 -35.42
C THR A 3 -0.29 -13.47 -35.10
N THR A 4 0.71 -13.65 -35.96
CA THR A 4 1.78 -14.63 -35.81
C THR A 4 3.13 -13.94 -35.65
N CYS A 5 4.07 -14.63 -35.00
CA CYS A 5 5.42 -14.15 -34.82
C CYS A 5 6.18 -14.15 -36.15
N ILE A 6 6.87 -13.06 -36.49
CA ILE A 6 7.64 -12.95 -37.74
C ILE A 6 8.89 -13.85 -37.77
N PHE A 7 9.31 -14.39 -36.62
CA PHE A 7 10.51 -15.20 -36.50
C PHE A 7 10.25 -16.71 -36.47
N CYS A 8 9.17 -17.14 -35.82
CA CYS A 8 8.86 -18.57 -35.62
C CYS A 8 7.46 -18.97 -36.08
N HIS A 9 6.69 -18.01 -36.63
CA HIS A 9 5.32 -18.17 -37.14
C HIS A 9 4.30 -18.71 -36.13
N ALA A 10 4.65 -18.78 -34.84
CA ALA A 10 3.73 -19.16 -33.79
C ALA A 10 2.66 -18.10 -33.57
N ASP A 11 1.47 -18.53 -33.16
CA ASP A 11 0.39 -17.63 -32.74
C ASP A 11 0.83 -16.79 -31.53
N LEU A 12 0.62 -15.48 -31.62
CA LEU A 12 0.91 -14.53 -30.55
C LEU A 12 -0.22 -14.48 -29.51
N GLY A 13 -1.39 -15.04 -29.85
CA GLY A 13 -2.59 -15.00 -29.05
C GLY A 13 -3.26 -13.61 -29.09
N ARG A 14 -4.33 -13.47 -28.31
CA ARG A 14 -5.13 -12.24 -28.21
C ARG A 14 -5.24 -11.75 -26.78
N ASN A 15 -5.48 -10.47 -26.59
CA ASN A 15 -5.82 -9.88 -25.30
C ASN A 15 -7.05 -8.97 -25.44
N GLU A 16 -7.79 -8.82 -24.36
CA GLU A 16 -8.98 -7.95 -24.28
C GLU A 16 -8.71 -6.73 -23.38
N ALA A 17 -7.50 -6.63 -22.82
CA ALA A 17 -7.15 -5.58 -21.87
C ALA A 17 -6.72 -4.28 -22.55
N ILE A 18 -6.25 -4.36 -23.81
CA ILE A 18 -5.85 -3.22 -24.63
C ILE A 18 -6.69 -3.28 -25.91
N GLU A 19 -7.78 -2.51 -25.96
CA GLU A 19 -8.77 -2.58 -27.05
C GLU A 19 -8.17 -2.18 -28.40
N GLU A 20 -7.27 -1.20 -28.39
CA GLU A 20 -6.60 -0.66 -29.56
C GLU A 20 -5.50 -1.60 -30.09
N PHE A 21 -5.09 -2.58 -29.27
CA PHE A 21 -4.07 -3.55 -29.63
C PHE A 21 -4.39 -4.96 -29.09
N PRO A 22 -5.37 -5.67 -29.69
CA PRO A 22 -5.89 -6.94 -29.18
C PRO A 22 -5.00 -8.16 -29.47
N VAL A 23 -3.75 -7.96 -29.90
CA VAL A 23 -2.81 -9.05 -30.27
C VAL A 23 -1.73 -9.18 -29.22
N GLY A 24 -1.40 -10.43 -28.86
CA GLY A 24 -0.31 -10.74 -27.96
C GLY A 24 -0.75 -10.92 -26.52
N ARG A 25 -0.13 -11.89 -25.82
CA ARG A 25 -0.30 -12.11 -24.37
C ARG A 25 0.84 -11.51 -23.53
N ARG A 26 1.88 -10.98 -24.17
CA ARG A 26 2.98 -10.23 -23.53
C ARG A 26 3.35 -9.05 -24.40
N LEU A 27 3.12 -7.84 -23.91
CA LEU A 27 3.43 -6.61 -24.63
C LEU A 27 4.63 -5.95 -23.96
N ALA A 28 5.52 -5.39 -24.78
CA ALA A 28 6.57 -4.50 -24.31
C ALA A 28 6.38 -3.14 -24.94
N PHE A 29 6.57 -2.06 -24.18
CA PHE A 29 6.38 -0.70 -24.70
C PHE A 29 7.38 0.28 -24.10
N ASP A 30 7.68 1.32 -24.86
CA ASP A 30 8.54 2.45 -24.52
C ASP A 30 7.76 3.72 -24.85
N GLY A 31 7.16 4.32 -23.81
CA GLY A 31 6.31 5.50 -23.94
C GLY A 31 7.06 6.72 -24.45
N ALA A 32 8.33 6.89 -24.04
CA ALA A 32 9.15 8.02 -24.43
C ALA A 32 9.53 7.98 -25.92
N LYS A 33 9.76 6.78 -26.48
CA LYS A 33 10.16 6.60 -27.87
C LYS A 33 9.03 6.14 -28.79
N GLY A 34 7.79 6.02 -28.30
CA GLY A 34 6.62 5.63 -29.09
C GLY A 34 6.73 4.23 -29.70
N ARG A 35 7.37 3.29 -28.99
CA ARG A 35 7.58 1.92 -29.48
C ARG A 35 6.76 0.92 -28.70
N LEU A 36 6.14 0.00 -29.43
CA LEU A 36 5.34 -1.08 -28.88
C LEU A 36 5.73 -2.37 -29.60
N TRP A 37 5.87 -3.43 -28.83
CA TRP A 37 6.26 -4.75 -29.30
C TRP A 37 5.36 -5.83 -28.69
N VAL A 38 5.17 -6.89 -29.45
CA VAL A 38 4.65 -8.16 -28.93
C VAL A 38 5.82 -9.11 -28.70
N VAL A 39 6.00 -9.58 -27.46
CA VAL A 39 7.01 -10.57 -27.12
C VAL A 39 6.40 -11.96 -27.32
N CYS A 40 6.96 -12.74 -28.25
CA CYS A 40 6.48 -14.09 -28.50
C CYS A 40 6.75 -14.99 -27.29
N ARG A 41 5.74 -15.70 -26.78
CA ARG A 41 5.92 -16.64 -25.66
C ARG A 41 6.62 -17.96 -26.04
N ARG A 42 6.79 -18.24 -27.34
CA ARG A 42 7.47 -19.45 -27.83
C ARG A 42 8.97 -19.26 -28.06
N CYS A 43 9.36 -18.18 -28.73
CA CYS A 43 10.77 -17.92 -29.08
C CYS A 43 11.34 -16.66 -28.41
N GLU A 44 10.54 -15.96 -27.61
CA GLU A 44 10.94 -14.81 -26.79
C GLU A 44 11.43 -13.58 -27.58
N ARG A 45 11.33 -13.62 -28.90
CA ARG A 45 11.67 -12.49 -29.78
C ARG A 45 10.57 -11.45 -29.81
N TRP A 46 10.99 -10.21 -30.03
CA TRP A 46 10.14 -9.02 -30.00
C TRP A 46 9.70 -8.65 -31.42
N ASN A 47 8.40 -8.60 -31.64
CA ASN A 47 7.78 -8.25 -32.92
C ASN A 47 7.32 -6.79 -32.83
N LEU A 48 7.84 -5.91 -33.67
CA LEU A 48 7.47 -4.49 -33.65
C LEU A 48 6.03 -4.31 -34.14
N SER A 49 5.20 -3.53 -33.44
CA SER A 49 3.82 -3.26 -33.86
C SER A 49 3.76 -2.30 -35.07
N PRO A 50 2.71 -2.31 -35.91
CA PRO A 50 2.53 -1.31 -36.97
C PRO A 50 2.40 0.11 -36.40
N LEU A 51 2.81 1.15 -37.14
CA LEU A 51 2.87 2.55 -36.68
C LEU A 51 1.49 3.17 -36.37
N GLU A 52 0.48 2.83 -37.17
CA GLU A 52 -0.86 3.45 -37.14
C GLU A 52 -1.57 3.29 -35.78
N THR A 53 -1.38 2.15 -35.11
CA THR A 53 -2.09 1.77 -33.88
C THR A 53 -1.27 2.01 -32.61
N ARG A 54 -0.08 2.64 -32.70
CA ARG A 54 0.86 2.68 -31.56
C ARG A 54 0.46 3.65 -30.46
N TRP A 55 0.00 4.84 -30.80
CA TRP A 55 -0.16 5.92 -29.81
C TRP A 55 -1.22 5.58 -28.76
N GLU A 56 -2.43 5.26 -29.20
CA GLU A 56 -3.54 4.92 -28.31
C GLU A 56 -3.24 3.66 -27.50
N ALA A 57 -2.66 2.64 -28.14
CA ALA A 57 -2.26 1.40 -27.48
C ALA A 57 -1.18 1.62 -26.41
N ILE A 58 -0.21 2.51 -26.65
CA ILE A 58 0.82 2.85 -25.67
C ILE A 58 0.21 3.60 -24.49
N GLU A 59 -0.69 4.56 -24.72
CA GLU A 59 -1.39 5.25 -23.63
C GLU A 59 -2.25 4.29 -22.80
N ALA A 60 -2.96 3.36 -23.45
CA ALA A 60 -3.71 2.31 -22.78
C ALA A 60 -2.77 1.40 -21.95
N CYS A 61 -1.61 1.03 -22.50
CA CYS A 61 -0.59 0.26 -21.77
C CYS A 61 -0.04 1.03 -20.56
N GLU A 62 0.27 2.33 -20.67
CA GLU A 62 0.71 3.15 -19.54
C GLU A 62 -0.36 3.21 -18.45
N ARG A 63 -1.61 3.51 -18.81
CA ARG A 63 -2.74 3.56 -17.87
C ARG A 63 -2.95 2.22 -17.15
N ALA A 64 -2.85 1.11 -17.87
CA ALA A 64 -2.95 -0.24 -17.31
C ALA A 64 -1.76 -0.57 -16.38
N PHE A 65 -0.55 -0.14 -16.75
CA PHE A 65 0.66 -0.35 -15.96
C PHE A 65 0.66 0.46 -14.66
N GLU A 66 0.16 1.70 -14.70
CA GLU A 66 0.06 2.57 -13.53
C GLU A 66 -1.00 2.11 -12.53
N SER A 67 -2.16 1.66 -13.03
CA SER A 67 -3.27 1.21 -12.20
C SER A 67 -3.05 -0.17 -11.57
N THR A 68 -2.14 -0.98 -12.13
CA THR A 68 -1.90 -2.35 -11.68
C THR A 68 -1.08 -2.41 -10.40
N ARG A 69 -1.60 -3.14 -9.40
CA ARG A 69 -0.89 -3.38 -8.12
C ARG A 69 0.17 -4.48 -8.22
N MET A 70 0.03 -5.43 -9.15
CA MET A 70 1.00 -6.50 -9.40
C MET A 70 2.07 -6.03 -10.39
N ARG A 71 3.00 -5.21 -9.91
CA ARG A 71 4.11 -4.69 -10.71
C ARG A 71 5.41 -4.66 -9.92
N VAL A 72 6.52 -4.84 -10.62
CA VAL A 72 7.89 -4.64 -10.14
C VAL A 72 8.58 -3.73 -11.15
N ALA A 73 9.38 -2.78 -10.70
CA ALA A 73 10.17 -1.95 -11.58
C ALA A 73 11.60 -1.83 -11.04
N SER A 74 12.56 -1.89 -11.95
CA SER A 74 13.92 -1.39 -11.77
C SER A 74 14.03 -0.01 -12.40
N ASP A 75 15.25 0.55 -12.47
CA ASP A 75 15.50 1.86 -13.04
C ASP A 75 15.09 1.99 -14.51
N ASN A 76 15.12 0.91 -15.31
CA ASN A 76 14.87 1.01 -16.76
C ASN A 76 13.81 0.02 -17.28
N ILE A 77 13.34 -0.89 -16.42
CA ILE A 77 12.43 -1.97 -16.81
C ILE A 77 11.35 -2.13 -15.74
N GLY A 78 10.10 -2.02 -16.15
CA GLY A 78 8.91 -2.34 -15.38
C GLY A 78 8.25 -3.63 -15.88
N LEU A 79 7.87 -4.51 -14.98
CA LEU A 79 7.08 -5.71 -15.25
C LEU A 79 5.75 -5.60 -14.52
N ALA A 80 4.64 -5.81 -15.22
CA ALA A 80 3.32 -5.86 -14.61
C ALA A 80 2.51 -7.03 -15.16
N LYS A 81 1.61 -7.57 -14.33
CA LYS A 81 0.64 -8.58 -14.73
C LYS A 81 -0.76 -8.05 -14.45
N LEU A 82 -1.54 -7.87 -15.52
CA LEU A 82 -2.93 -7.44 -15.43
C LEU A 82 -3.82 -8.58 -14.91
N LYS A 83 -5.05 -8.27 -14.49
CA LYS A 83 -6.00 -9.26 -13.93
C LYS A 83 -6.40 -10.29 -14.98
N GLU A 84 -6.50 -9.86 -16.23
CA GLU A 84 -6.88 -10.62 -17.42
C GLU A 84 -5.74 -11.54 -17.90
N GLY A 85 -4.58 -11.52 -17.20
CA GLY A 85 -3.42 -12.36 -17.49
C GLY A 85 -2.48 -11.82 -18.57
N LEU A 86 -2.73 -10.60 -19.08
CA LEU A 86 -1.80 -9.88 -19.96
C LEU A 86 -0.56 -9.46 -19.16
N GLU A 87 0.61 -9.73 -19.73
CA GLU A 87 1.90 -9.31 -19.17
C GLU A 87 2.39 -8.06 -19.90
N LEU A 88 2.79 -7.05 -19.14
CA LEU A 88 3.32 -5.78 -19.66
C LEU A 88 4.79 -5.62 -19.24
N VAL A 89 5.63 -5.28 -20.20
CA VAL A 89 7.04 -4.92 -20.03
C VAL A 89 7.20 -3.45 -20.41
N ARG A 90 7.28 -2.58 -19.43
CA ARG A 90 7.52 -1.15 -19.65
C ARG A 90 9.03 -0.89 -19.72
N VAL A 91 9.49 -0.21 -20.76
CA VAL A 91 10.90 0.15 -20.98
C VAL A 91 11.06 1.66 -20.82
N GLY A 92 12.12 2.08 -20.12
CA GLY A 92 12.46 3.49 -19.89
C GLY A 92 12.39 3.88 -18.42
N ASP A 93 12.43 5.18 -18.16
CA ASP A 93 12.56 5.74 -16.81
C ASP A 93 11.51 5.18 -15.85
N PRO A 94 11.89 4.83 -14.62
CA PRO A 94 11.03 4.10 -13.73
C PRO A 94 9.85 4.99 -13.33
N VAL A 95 8.63 4.44 -13.36
CA VAL A 95 7.49 5.11 -12.70
C VAL A 95 7.88 5.30 -11.25
N ARG A 96 7.77 6.53 -10.71
CA ARG A 96 8.15 6.87 -9.33
C ARG A 96 7.54 5.85 -8.38
N GLN A 97 8.33 4.89 -7.97
CA GLN A 97 7.83 3.80 -7.17
C GLN A 97 7.67 4.30 -5.74
N GLU A 98 6.44 4.41 -5.27
CA GLU A 98 6.15 4.33 -3.84
C GLU A 98 6.28 2.87 -3.35
N PHE A 99 7.37 2.16 -3.71
CA PHE A 99 7.67 0.84 -3.15
C PHE A 99 8.32 1.00 -1.77
N ALA A 100 7.53 1.52 -0.84
CA ALA A 100 7.81 1.51 0.59
C ALA A 100 7.83 0.08 1.19
N ALA A 101 7.60 -0.96 0.38
CA ALA A 101 7.52 -2.33 0.86
C ALA A 101 8.88 -2.96 1.24
N TRP A 102 10.01 -2.58 0.64
CA TRP A 102 11.31 -3.15 1.04
C TRP A 102 11.90 -2.42 2.26
N ARG A 103 11.74 -1.09 2.34
CA ARG A 103 12.15 -0.28 3.48
C ARG A 103 11.31 -0.51 4.75
N TYR A 104 10.04 -0.90 4.60
CA TYR A 104 9.13 -1.13 5.73
C TYR A 104 8.52 -2.54 5.81
N GLY A 105 8.88 -3.46 4.90
CA GLY A 105 8.37 -4.85 4.89
C GLY A 105 8.64 -5.58 6.20
N ASP A 106 9.87 -5.43 6.71
CA ASP A 106 10.25 -5.92 8.04
C ASP A 106 9.45 -5.24 9.17
N GLN A 107 9.13 -3.95 9.02
CA GLN A 107 8.34 -3.22 10.02
C GLN A 107 6.87 -3.67 10.04
N PHE A 108 6.28 -3.95 8.89
CA PHE A 108 4.93 -4.50 8.78
C PHE A 108 4.86 -5.96 9.28
N GLY A 109 5.87 -6.77 8.99
CA GLY A 109 6.01 -8.13 9.55
C GLY A 109 6.12 -8.11 11.07
N ARG A 110 6.94 -7.21 11.63
CA ARG A 110 7.07 -7.01 13.08
C ARG A 110 5.77 -6.52 13.73
N ARG A 111 5.06 -5.58 13.10
CA ARG A 111 3.75 -5.11 13.60
C ARG A 111 2.69 -6.22 13.55
N ARG A 112 2.64 -6.99 12.47
CA ARG A 112 1.70 -8.11 12.33
C ARG A 112 1.98 -9.23 13.34
N LYS A 113 3.25 -9.63 13.51
CA LYS A 113 3.66 -10.60 14.54
C LYS A 113 3.32 -10.11 15.93
N ARG A 114 3.62 -8.84 16.26
CA ARG A 114 3.31 -8.26 17.57
C ARG A 114 1.80 -8.13 17.80
N ALA A 115 1.03 -7.75 16.78
CA ALA A 115 -0.43 -7.72 16.86
C ALA A 115 -1.01 -9.12 17.05
N MET A 116 -0.58 -10.12 16.27
CA MET A 116 -0.98 -11.52 16.44
C MET A 116 -0.61 -12.07 17.82
N LEU A 117 0.57 -11.72 18.34
CA LEU A 117 1.00 -12.16 19.67
C LEU A 117 0.21 -11.48 20.78
N VAL A 118 -0.11 -10.19 20.65
CA VAL A 118 -0.98 -9.46 21.60
C VAL A 118 -2.43 -9.94 21.52
N THR A 119 -2.97 -10.13 20.31
CA THR A 119 -4.32 -10.65 20.09
C THR A 119 -4.44 -12.10 20.54
N GLY A 120 -3.45 -12.94 20.25
CA GLY A 120 -3.38 -14.33 20.70
C GLY A 120 -3.25 -14.45 22.21
N ALA A 121 -2.38 -13.65 22.85
CA ALA A 121 -2.26 -13.59 24.30
C ALA A 121 -3.54 -13.05 24.96
N GLY A 122 -4.20 -12.06 24.36
CA GLY A 122 -5.48 -11.53 24.85
C GLY A 122 -6.61 -12.55 24.75
N ALA A 123 -6.71 -13.27 23.63
CA ALA A 123 -7.70 -14.34 23.44
C ALA A 123 -7.47 -15.51 24.40
N ALA A 124 -6.21 -15.91 24.62
CA ALA A 124 -5.85 -16.96 25.58
C ALA A 124 -6.17 -16.56 27.03
N ALA A 125 -5.89 -15.31 27.43
CA ALA A 125 -6.22 -14.82 28.76
C ALA A 125 -7.75 -14.77 29.00
N VAL A 126 -8.52 -14.34 27.99
CA VAL A 126 -9.99 -14.37 28.05
C VAL A 126 -10.48 -15.83 28.13
N GLY A 127 -9.97 -16.73 27.28
CA GLY A 127 -10.30 -18.16 27.30
C GLY A 127 -9.95 -18.87 28.62
N ALA A 128 -8.82 -18.51 29.25
CA ALA A 128 -8.43 -19.02 30.56
C ALA A 128 -9.35 -18.51 31.69
N LEU A 129 -9.85 -17.26 31.58
CA LEU A 129 -10.87 -16.73 32.49
C LEU A 129 -12.24 -17.42 32.31
N TRP A 130 -12.56 -17.86 31.09
CA TRP A 130 -13.75 -18.68 30.80
C TRP A 130 -13.64 -20.10 31.38
N ALA A 131 -12.46 -20.72 31.33
CA ALA A 131 -12.23 -22.07 31.86
C ALA A 131 -12.03 -22.10 33.40
N GLY A 132 -11.59 -20.99 34.00
CA GLY A 132 -11.23 -20.90 35.43
C GLY A 132 -12.33 -20.49 36.41
N GLY A 133 -13.59 -20.31 35.98
CA GLY A 133 -14.73 -20.20 36.89
C GLY A 133 -15.01 -18.84 37.56
N PHE A 134 -14.57 -17.71 36.99
CA PHE A 134 -15.01 -16.37 37.45
C PHE A 134 -16.11 -15.78 36.55
N VAL A 135 -17.19 -16.52 36.33
CA VAL A 135 -18.40 -15.95 35.72
C VAL A 135 -19.28 -15.38 36.81
N SER A 136 -18.89 -14.23 37.34
CA SER A 136 -19.89 -13.27 37.81
C SER A 136 -19.95 -12.13 36.80
N LEU A 137 -21.15 -11.62 36.52
CA LEU A 137 -21.35 -10.39 35.74
C LEU A 137 -20.45 -9.24 36.23
N GLY A 138 -20.08 -9.25 37.51
CA GLY A 138 -19.11 -8.33 38.12
C GLY A 138 -17.67 -8.46 37.59
N GLY A 139 -17.17 -9.69 37.35
CA GLY A 139 -15.83 -9.92 36.79
C GLY A 139 -15.69 -9.39 35.37
N LEU A 140 -16.72 -9.59 34.53
CA LEU A 140 -16.77 -9.03 33.17
C LEU A 140 -16.86 -7.50 33.20
N TRP A 141 -17.64 -6.93 34.12
CA TRP A 141 -17.73 -5.47 34.32
C TRP A 141 -16.40 -4.85 34.75
N ILE A 142 -15.71 -5.47 35.72
CA ILE A 142 -14.41 -5.00 36.23
C ILE A 142 -13.35 -5.13 35.14
N GLY A 143 -13.30 -6.26 34.43
CA GLY A 143 -12.37 -6.48 33.32
C GLY A 143 -12.56 -5.47 32.19
N THR A 144 -13.81 -5.20 31.80
CA THR A 144 -14.14 -4.21 30.76
C THR A 144 -13.74 -2.80 31.20
N ARG A 145 -14.04 -2.41 32.44
CA ARG A 145 -13.63 -1.12 33.02
C ARG A 145 -12.12 -0.96 33.11
N MET A 146 -11.38 -2.00 33.49
CA MET A 146 -9.91 -1.99 33.53
C MET A 146 -9.32 -1.83 32.14
N SER A 147 -9.83 -2.60 31.16
CA SER A 147 -9.42 -2.51 29.75
C SER A 147 -9.65 -1.09 29.20
N GLN A 148 -10.84 -0.54 29.43
CA GLN A 148 -11.20 0.81 28.98
C GLN A 148 -10.34 1.89 29.67
N ARG A 149 -10.04 1.73 30.97
CA ARG A 149 -9.16 2.64 31.72
C ARG A 149 -7.72 2.58 31.21
N TRP A 150 -7.21 1.38 30.92
CA TRP A 150 -5.88 1.20 30.35
C TRP A 150 -5.78 1.84 28.97
N TYR A 151 -6.78 1.62 28.11
CA TYR A 151 -6.84 2.22 26.78
C TYR A 151 -6.88 3.76 26.82
N ARG A 152 -7.71 4.34 27.71
CA ARG A 152 -7.83 5.81 27.87
C ARG A 152 -6.58 6.47 28.47
N ASN A 153 -5.87 5.78 29.36
CA ASN A 153 -4.68 6.29 30.04
C ASN A 153 -3.35 5.91 29.35
N ARG A 154 -3.39 5.42 28.11
CA ARG A 154 -2.17 5.20 27.32
C ARG A 154 -1.57 6.56 26.91
N VAL A 155 -0.26 6.73 27.12
CA VAL A 155 0.48 7.89 26.59
C VAL A 155 0.56 7.77 25.07
N VAL A 156 0.06 8.78 24.37
CA VAL A 156 0.09 8.83 22.89
C VAL A 156 1.25 9.68 22.40
N LEU A 157 1.53 10.78 23.11
CA LEU A 157 2.59 11.71 22.74
C LEU A 157 3.39 12.14 23.97
N ARG A 158 4.71 12.15 23.84
CA ARG A 158 5.63 12.82 24.75
C ARG A 158 6.22 13.99 23.98
N THR A 159 5.97 15.19 24.46
CA THR A 159 6.45 16.43 23.82
C THR A 159 7.01 17.36 24.87
N ARG A 160 7.56 18.50 24.45
CA ARG A 160 7.91 19.60 25.34
C ARG A 160 6.92 20.75 25.13
N ASP A 161 6.57 21.42 26.22
CA ASP A 161 5.80 22.65 26.16
C ASP A 161 6.60 23.76 25.45
N ARG A 162 5.94 24.87 25.07
CA ARG A 162 6.57 26.09 24.51
C ARG A 162 7.67 26.65 25.43
N ARG A 163 7.61 26.34 26.73
CA ARG A 163 8.62 26.68 27.76
C ARG A 163 9.68 25.58 28.00
N GLY A 164 9.70 24.52 27.18
CA GLY A 164 10.71 23.45 27.23
C GLY A 164 10.48 22.35 28.28
N ALA A 165 9.43 22.45 29.10
CA ALA A 165 9.09 21.46 30.12
C ALA A 165 8.58 20.14 29.50
N PRO A 166 8.94 18.97 30.04
CA PRO A 166 8.44 17.70 29.53
C PRO A 166 6.93 17.56 29.76
N VAL A 167 6.22 17.15 28.72
CA VAL A 167 4.77 17.03 28.70
C VAL A 167 4.34 15.66 28.18
N ARG A 168 3.40 15.03 28.88
CA ARG A 168 2.80 13.75 28.49
C ARG A 168 1.34 13.97 28.11
N VAL A 169 1.00 13.64 26.88
CA VAL A 169 -0.37 13.65 26.37
C VAL A 169 -0.91 12.22 26.38
N LEU A 170 -2.01 12.03 27.10
CA LEU A 170 -2.71 10.75 27.19
C LEU A 170 -3.78 10.68 26.10
N ARG A 171 -4.17 9.45 25.71
CA ARG A 171 -5.20 9.24 24.69
C ARG A 171 -6.51 9.94 25.04
N LYS A 172 -6.89 9.95 26.31
CA LYS A 172 -8.08 10.67 26.78
C LYS A 172 -8.04 12.19 26.55
N HIS A 173 -6.86 12.81 26.47
CA HIS A 173 -6.71 14.25 26.24
C HIS A 173 -6.90 14.65 24.77
N LEU A 174 -6.83 13.69 23.84
CA LEU A 174 -7.15 13.96 22.43
C LEU A 174 -8.63 14.25 22.21
N TYR A 175 -9.50 13.79 23.11
CA TYR A 175 -10.94 14.07 23.02
C TYR A 175 -11.29 15.50 23.44
N THR A 176 -10.43 16.18 24.20
CA THR A 176 -10.60 17.57 24.63
C THR A 176 -9.68 18.53 23.86
N SER A 177 -9.03 18.07 22.78
CA SER A 177 -8.15 18.92 22.00
C SER A 177 -8.93 19.83 21.06
N HIS A 178 -8.62 21.11 21.05
CA HIS A 178 -9.23 22.10 20.16
C HIS A 178 -8.16 22.87 19.40
N LEU A 179 -8.42 23.13 18.11
CA LEU A 179 -7.63 24.04 17.31
C LEU A 179 -7.99 25.47 17.70
N VAL A 180 -6.97 26.30 17.88
CA VAL A 180 -7.09 27.71 18.27
C VAL A 180 -6.27 28.52 17.26
N PRO A 181 -6.76 29.66 16.76
CA PRO A 181 -5.94 30.54 15.95
C PRO A 181 -4.71 31.01 16.74
N ASP A 182 -3.54 31.02 16.10
CA ASP A 182 -2.29 31.48 16.71
C ASP A 182 -2.32 33.01 16.90
N ASP A 183 -1.70 33.51 17.98
CA ASP A 183 -1.82 34.92 18.45
C ASP A 183 -1.38 35.96 17.39
N GLY A 184 -0.65 35.53 16.34
CA GLY A 184 -0.21 36.36 15.21
C GLY A 184 -1.11 36.33 13.97
N GLY A 185 -2.27 35.69 14.00
CA GLY A 185 -3.26 35.67 12.90
C GLY A 185 -2.83 34.94 11.62
N ARG A 186 -1.65 34.31 11.59
CA ARG A 186 -1.09 33.59 10.42
C ARG A 186 -0.88 32.09 10.65
N GLY A 187 -1.49 31.51 11.69
CA GLY A 187 -1.28 30.11 12.05
C GLY A 187 -2.39 29.50 12.90
N TRP A 188 -2.27 28.20 13.15
CA TRP A 188 -3.15 27.42 14.03
C TRP A 188 -2.33 26.78 15.14
N GLY A 189 -2.72 27.02 16.38
CA GLY A 189 -2.25 26.30 17.56
C GLY A 189 -3.20 25.16 17.93
N LEU A 190 -2.68 24.15 18.62
CA LEU A 190 -3.48 23.05 19.15
C LEU A 190 -3.47 23.12 20.68
N ARG A 191 -4.61 23.40 21.29
CA ARG A 191 -4.79 23.39 22.74
C ARG A 191 -5.16 21.98 23.18
N ILE A 192 -4.34 21.38 24.04
CA ILE A 192 -4.54 20.01 24.54
C ILE A 192 -4.27 19.96 26.04
N ASP A 193 -5.14 19.28 26.77
CA ASP A 193 -4.88 18.92 28.16
C ASP A 193 -3.68 17.98 28.27
N HIS A 194 -2.89 18.12 29.33
CA HIS A 194 -1.67 17.34 29.46
C HIS A 194 -1.26 17.14 30.91
N LEU A 195 -0.45 16.09 31.14
CA LEU A 195 0.24 15.91 32.40
C LEU A 195 1.66 16.47 32.28
N ARG A 196 2.11 17.18 33.32
CA ARG A 196 3.53 17.50 33.48
C ARG A 196 4.32 16.19 33.59
N GLY A 197 5.35 16.06 32.75
CA GLY A 197 6.34 15.00 32.89
C GLY A 197 7.16 15.22 34.16
N ARG A 198 7.54 14.12 34.82
CA ARG A 198 8.70 14.12 35.71
C ARG A 198 9.97 14.06 34.86
#